data_AF-A0A836CHN8-F1
#
_entry.id   AF-A0A836CHN8-F1
#
_cell.length_a   1.000
_cell.length_b   1.000
_cell.length_c   1.000
_cell.angle_alpha   90.00
_cell.angle_beta   90.00
_cell.angle_gamma   90.00
#
_symmetry.space_group_name_H-M   'P 1'
#
loop_
_entity.id
_entity.type
_entity.pdbx_description
1 polymer ?
#
loop_
_entity_poly.entity_id
_entity_poly.type
_entity_poly.pdbx_seq_one_letter_code
_entity_poly.pdbx_strand_id
1 'polypeptide(L)'
;PTFGEARGAPCTHCVHHKTPEMVRTRGAFCAGNNGTCDTQPKFGAARGAPCTHCVQHKTQEMVRAAGPFCAGNNGTCDTQPKFGAARGAPCTHCVQHKTQEMVRAVGLFCAGDDTCRVEPSFGEARGAARTHCVHHKTQEMVRTRGPFCAGDDTCSKRPRFADATGERPKYCDKHKGPGMVNVVDKPRARRK
;
A
#
# COMPACT_ATOMS: atom_id res chain seq x y z
N PRO A 1 -8.15 -3.99 -15.39
CA PRO A 1 -7.10 -5.01 -15.21
C PRO A 1 -5.75 -4.49 -15.77
N THR A 2 -4.65 -4.81 -15.11
CA THR A 2 -3.27 -4.34 -15.42
C THR A 2 -2.19 -5.39 -15.17
N PHE A 3 -2.55 -6.54 -14.58
CA PHE A 3 -1.65 -7.63 -14.21
C PHE A 3 -2.00 -8.92 -14.94
N GLY A 4 -1.02 -9.80 -15.10
CA GLY A 4 -1.11 -11.06 -15.83
C GLY A 4 0.21 -11.84 -15.75
N GLU A 5 0.38 -12.84 -16.60
CA GLU A 5 1.47 -13.82 -16.50
C GLU A 5 2.83 -13.28 -16.95
N ALA A 6 2.86 -12.41 -17.96
CA ALA A 6 4.08 -11.82 -18.50
C ALA A 6 3.83 -10.41 -19.06
N ARG A 7 4.91 -9.67 -19.34
CA ARG A 7 4.82 -8.40 -20.09
C ARG A 7 4.22 -8.63 -21.47
N GLY A 8 3.34 -7.73 -21.92
CA GLY A 8 2.62 -7.87 -23.18
C GLY A 8 1.46 -8.87 -23.15
N ALA A 9 1.37 -9.75 -22.13
CA ALA A 9 0.26 -10.68 -21.99
C ALA A 9 -1.07 -9.94 -21.71
N PRO A 10 -2.22 -10.57 -22.02
CA PRO A 10 -3.53 -10.02 -21.69
C PRO A 10 -3.63 -9.61 -20.22
N CYS A 11 -4.17 -8.43 -19.98
CA CYS A 11 -4.50 -7.95 -18.65
C CYS A 11 -5.68 -8.75 -18.09
N THR A 12 -5.40 -9.81 -17.34
CA THR A 12 -6.43 -10.67 -16.75
C THR A 12 -6.84 -10.22 -15.35
N HIS A 13 -5.94 -9.60 -14.60
CA HIS A 13 -6.16 -9.25 -13.19
C HIS A 13 -5.98 -7.77 -12.91
N CYS A 14 -6.67 -7.24 -11.89
CA CYS A 14 -6.42 -5.90 -11.37
C CYS A 14 -5.40 -5.93 -10.23
N VAL A 15 -4.97 -4.76 -9.75
CA VAL A 15 -4.00 -4.65 -8.64
C VAL A 15 -4.46 -5.35 -7.35
N HIS A 16 -5.78 -5.45 -7.13
CA HIS A 16 -6.36 -6.07 -5.94
C HIS A 16 -6.53 -7.59 -6.06
N HIS A 17 -6.47 -8.14 -7.28
CA HIS A 17 -6.72 -9.55 -7.55
C HIS A 17 -5.52 -10.28 -8.17
N LYS A 18 -4.36 -9.63 -8.23
CA LYS A 18 -3.14 -10.27 -8.72
C LYS A 18 -2.59 -11.29 -7.71
N THR A 19 -1.96 -12.35 -8.21
CA THR A 19 -1.10 -13.22 -7.39
C THR A 19 0.30 -12.60 -7.25
N PRO A 20 1.14 -13.09 -6.32
CA PRO A 20 2.52 -12.61 -6.19
C PRO A 20 3.38 -12.80 -7.45
N GLU A 21 3.09 -13.84 -8.25
CA GLU A 21 3.82 -14.14 -9.48
C GLU A 21 3.34 -13.33 -10.69
N MET A 22 2.12 -12.77 -10.62
CA MET A 22 1.61 -11.93 -11.68
C MET A 22 2.36 -10.59 -11.75
N VAL A 23 2.85 -10.31 -12.95
CA VAL A 23 3.56 -9.08 -13.29
C VAL A 23 2.60 -8.08 -13.93
N ARG A 24 3.02 -6.82 -13.95
CA ARG A 24 2.30 -5.81 -14.73
C ARG A 24 2.51 -6.12 -16.21
N THR A 25 1.44 -6.15 -17.00
CA THR A 25 1.58 -6.55 -18.41
C THR A 25 1.69 -5.38 -19.39
N ARG A 26 1.23 -4.19 -19.00
CA ARG A 26 1.24 -2.96 -19.84
C ARG A 26 1.65 -1.70 -19.08
N GLY A 27 2.10 -0.70 -19.83
CA GLY A 27 2.55 0.61 -19.33
C GLY A 27 4.07 0.71 -19.27
N ALA A 28 4.59 1.81 -18.69
CA ALA A 28 6.02 1.99 -18.52
C ALA A 28 6.59 1.00 -17.48
N PHE A 29 7.77 0.46 -17.79
CA PHE A 29 8.52 -0.47 -16.96
C PHE A 29 9.83 0.16 -16.49
N CYS A 30 10.31 -0.29 -15.33
CA CYS A 30 11.56 0.19 -14.78
C CYS A 30 12.75 -0.36 -15.59
N ALA A 31 13.65 0.53 -16.00
CA ALA A 31 14.89 0.22 -16.72
C ALA A 31 15.95 -0.46 -15.83
N GLY A 32 15.84 -0.34 -14.51
CA GLY A 32 16.70 -1.02 -13.55
C GLY A 32 16.71 -2.55 -13.70
N ASN A 33 17.85 -3.16 -13.33
CA ASN A 33 18.13 -4.58 -13.52
C ASN A 33 18.02 -5.03 -14.99
N ASN A 34 18.67 -4.31 -15.91
CA ASN A 34 18.64 -4.54 -17.36
C ASN A 34 17.23 -4.65 -17.94
N GLY A 35 16.29 -3.81 -17.45
CA GLY A 35 14.91 -3.78 -17.93
C GLY A 35 14.03 -4.93 -17.47
N THR A 36 14.50 -5.85 -16.62
CA THR A 36 13.69 -6.98 -16.10
C THR A 36 12.73 -6.58 -14.97
N CYS A 37 12.81 -5.35 -14.46
CA CYS A 37 11.99 -4.91 -13.34
C CYS A 37 10.54 -4.55 -13.74
N ASP A 38 9.55 -5.34 -13.32
CA ASP A 38 8.12 -5.12 -13.63
C ASP A 38 7.45 -4.00 -12.82
N THR A 39 8.24 -3.29 -12.00
CA THR A 39 7.73 -2.18 -11.20
C THR A 39 7.55 -0.95 -12.08
N GLN A 40 6.43 -0.26 -11.89
CA GLN A 40 6.21 1.02 -12.55
C GLN A 40 7.28 2.04 -12.13
N PRO A 41 7.96 2.68 -13.09
CA PRO A 41 8.93 3.71 -12.77
C PRO A 41 8.22 4.98 -12.29
N LYS A 42 8.87 5.70 -11.38
CA LYS A 42 8.41 7.00 -10.84
C LYS A 42 9.54 8.03 -10.75
N PHE A 43 10.77 7.60 -10.99
CA PHE A 43 11.99 8.40 -10.89
C PHE A 43 12.61 8.55 -12.29
N GLY A 44 13.24 9.69 -12.52
CA GLY A 44 13.87 10.05 -13.78
C GLY A 44 14.97 11.10 -13.56
N ALA A 45 15.52 11.61 -14.65
CA ALA A 45 16.62 12.57 -14.60
C ALA A 45 16.22 13.92 -14.00
N ALA A 46 14.97 14.35 -14.22
CA ALA A 46 14.44 15.61 -13.71
C ALA A 46 12.92 15.54 -13.53
N ARG A 47 12.35 16.54 -12.87
CA ARG A 47 10.89 16.75 -12.86
C ARG A 47 10.37 16.91 -14.29
N GLY A 48 9.28 16.22 -14.61
CA GLY A 48 8.66 16.23 -15.94
C GLY A 48 9.36 15.34 -16.97
N ALA A 49 10.57 14.84 -16.67
CA ALA A 49 11.26 13.89 -17.54
C ALA A 49 10.53 12.52 -17.55
N PRO A 50 10.81 11.65 -18.53
CA PRO A 50 10.31 10.28 -18.51
C PRO A 50 10.70 9.56 -17.23
N CYS A 51 9.72 8.91 -16.60
CA CYS A 51 9.97 8.03 -15.47
C CYS A 51 10.63 6.75 -15.99
N THR A 52 11.89 6.53 -15.65
CA THR A 52 12.69 5.37 -16.13
C THR A 52 12.96 4.36 -15.02
N HIS A 53 13.04 4.78 -13.75
CA HIS A 53 13.43 3.92 -12.64
C HIS A 53 12.37 3.87 -11.53
N CYS A 54 12.29 2.74 -10.84
CA CYS A 54 11.49 2.57 -9.63
C CYS A 54 12.30 2.99 -8.39
N VAL A 55 11.66 3.01 -7.22
CA VAL A 55 12.33 3.42 -5.96
C VAL A 55 13.53 2.56 -5.58
N GLN A 56 13.53 1.27 -5.96
CA GLN A 56 14.60 0.33 -5.66
C GLN A 56 15.79 0.45 -6.62
N HIS A 57 15.57 0.99 -7.83
CA HIS A 57 16.57 1.07 -8.88
C HIS A 57 16.95 2.50 -9.26
N LYS A 58 16.46 3.51 -8.51
CA LYS A 58 16.86 4.90 -8.74
C LYS A 58 18.32 5.10 -8.31
N THR A 59 19.06 5.92 -9.04
CA THR A 59 20.36 6.41 -8.57
C THR A 59 20.18 7.58 -7.60
N GLN A 60 21.26 8.04 -6.97
CA GLN A 60 21.22 9.21 -6.08
C GLN A 60 20.80 10.48 -6.82
N GLU A 61 21.27 10.65 -8.06
CA GLU A 61 20.94 11.79 -8.94
C GLU A 61 19.48 11.80 -9.40
N MET A 62 18.79 10.64 -9.38
CA MET A 62 17.43 10.55 -9.88
C MET A 62 16.41 11.12 -8.89
N VAL A 63 15.61 12.04 -9.40
CA VAL A 63 14.50 12.67 -8.69
C VAL A 63 13.18 12.03 -9.05
N ARG A 64 12.14 12.32 -8.27
CA ARG A 64 10.78 11.94 -8.65
C ARG A 64 10.41 12.75 -9.90
N ALA A 65 10.07 12.06 -10.98
CA ALA A 65 9.83 12.72 -12.25
C ALA A 65 8.36 13.11 -12.46
N ALA A 66 7.42 12.41 -11.81
CA ALA A 66 5.98 12.67 -11.95
C ALA A 66 5.17 12.50 -10.66
N GLY A 67 4.00 13.15 -10.63
CA GLY A 67 3.02 13.12 -9.53
C GLY A 67 2.98 14.43 -8.74
N PRO A 68 2.29 14.47 -7.58
CA PRO A 68 2.29 15.66 -6.73
C PRO A 68 3.67 15.88 -6.14
N PHE A 69 4.05 17.15 -6.06
CA PHE A 69 5.35 17.61 -5.59
C PHE A 69 5.20 18.54 -4.38
N CYS A 70 6.25 18.57 -3.57
CA CYS A 70 6.30 19.45 -2.41
C CYS A 70 6.39 20.92 -2.86
N ALA A 71 5.55 21.76 -2.29
CA ALA A 71 5.53 23.22 -2.49
C ALA A 71 6.65 23.95 -1.73
N GLY A 72 7.26 23.30 -0.73
CA GLY A 72 8.41 23.83 -0.01
C GLY A 72 9.63 24.11 -0.91
N ASN A 73 10.49 25.01 -0.45
CA ASN A 73 11.62 25.55 -1.22
C ASN A 73 11.19 26.18 -2.56
N ASN A 74 10.15 27.00 -2.54
CA ASN A 74 9.58 27.68 -3.71
C ASN A 74 9.21 26.71 -4.86
N GLY A 75 8.67 25.53 -4.53
CA GLY A 75 8.23 24.53 -5.50
C GLY A 75 9.34 23.68 -6.15
N THR A 76 10.62 23.91 -5.81
CA THR A 76 11.77 23.16 -6.36
C THR A 76 11.99 21.80 -5.70
N CYS A 77 11.25 21.49 -4.63
CA CYS A 77 11.41 20.23 -3.91
C CYS A 77 10.76 19.05 -4.65
N ASP A 78 11.56 18.10 -5.13
CA ASP A 78 11.10 16.90 -5.87
C ASP A 78 10.60 15.75 -4.99
N THR A 79 10.43 16.00 -3.69
CA THR A 79 9.87 15.01 -2.78
C THR A 79 8.35 14.99 -2.90
N GLN A 80 7.76 13.81 -2.71
CA GLN A 80 6.31 13.67 -2.66
C GLN A 80 5.78 14.32 -1.37
N PRO A 81 4.76 15.19 -1.45
CA PRO A 81 4.17 15.79 -0.28
C PRO A 81 3.36 14.77 0.50
N LYS A 82 3.40 14.87 1.83
CA LYS A 82 2.72 13.99 2.78
C LYS A 82 1.98 14.75 3.90
N PHE A 83 2.13 16.07 3.93
CA PHE A 83 1.55 16.97 4.92
C PHE A 83 0.67 17.99 4.20
N GLY A 84 -0.48 18.30 4.79
CA GLY A 84 -1.45 19.27 4.28
C GLY A 84 -1.95 20.18 5.41
N ALA A 85 -2.76 21.18 5.04
CA ALA A 85 -3.26 22.16 6.00
C ALA A 85 -4.25 21.56 7.02
N ALA A 86 -4.98 20.53 6.64
CA ALA A 86 -5.97 19.88 7.50
C ALA A 86 -6.14 18.40 7.13
N ARG A 87 -6.80 17.63 7.99
CA ARG A 87 -7.13 16.22 7.74
C ARG A 87 -8.04 16.15 6.50
N GLY A 88 -7.64 15.34 5.52
CA GLY A 88 -8.37 15.19 4.25
C GLY A 88 -8.04 16.26 3.20
N ALA A 89 -7.34 17.33 3.55
CA ALA A 89 -6.87 18.31 2.57
C ALA A 89 -5.74 17.72 1.70
N PRO A 90 -5.55 18.22 0.46
CA PRO A 90 -4.43 17.83 -0.38
C PRO A 90 -3.09 18.04 0.33
N CYS A 91 -2.18 17.09 0.19
CA CYS A 91 -0.82 17.26 0.71
C CYS A 91 -0.02 18.18 -0.19
N THR A 92 0.56 19.21 0.41
CA THR A 92 1.35 20.22 -0.27
C THR A 92 2.81 20.19 0.15
N HIS A 93 3.14 19.71 1.36
CA HIS A 93 4.52 19.76 1.88
C HIS A 93 5.05 18.37 2.27
N CYS A 94 6.37 18.22 2.19
CA CYS A 94 7.08 17.03 2.66
C CYS A 94 7.49 17.17 4.13
N VAL A 95 8.13 16.15 4.69
CA VAL A 95 8.55 16.16 6.10
C VAL A 95 9.55 17.27 6.43
N GLN A 96 10.41 17.64 5.47
CA GLN A 96 11.43 18.67 5.64
C GLN A 96 10.87 20.09 5.51
N HIS A 97 9.73 20.24 4.84
CA HIS A 97 9.14 21.55 4.55
C HIS A 97 7.76 21.74 5.20
N LYS A 98 7.38 20.89 6.15
CA LYS A 98 6.12 21.06 6.88
C LYS A 98 6.22 22.23 7.86
N THR A 99 5.13 22.96 8.07
CA THR A 99 5.01 23.87 9.21
C THR A 99 4.50 23.11 10.45
N GLN A 100 4.48 23.76 11.61
CA GLN A 100 3.94 23.15 12.85
C GLN A 100 2.44 22.86 12.73
N GLU A 101 1.69 23.75 12.07
CA GLU A 101 0.24 23.61 11.86
C GLU A 101 -0.15 22.51 10.86
N MET A 102 0.78 22.05 10.01
CA MET A 102 0.46 21.07 8.98
C MET A 102 0.32 19.66 9.54
N VAL A 103 -0.77 19.01 9.15
CA VAL A 103 -1.08 17.64 9.55
C VAL A 103 -0.68 16.64 8.48
N ARG A 104 -0.30 15.42 8.89
CA ARG A 104 -0.06 14.32 7.96
C ARG A 104 -1.35 13.88 7.28
N ALA A 105 -1.22 13.45 6.02
CA ALA A 105 -2.32 12.90 5.25
C ALA A 105 -3.02 11.73 5.98
N VAL A 106 -4.34 11.81 6.09
CA VAL A 106 -5.15 10.71 6.63
C VAL A 106 -5.04 9.50 5.71
N GLY A 107 -4.86 8.31 6.29
CA GLY A 107 -4.76 7.06 5.55
C GLY A 107 -3.36 6.71 5.04
N LEU A 108 -2.38 7.63 5.11
CA LEU A 108 -0.97 7.31 4.88
C LEU A 108 -0.25 6.88 6.17
N PHE A 109 -0.62 7.46 7.31
CA PHE A 109 0.02 7.21 8.60
C PHE A 109 -1.00 7.01 9.71
N CYS A 110 -0.60 6.22 10.70
CA CYS A 110 -1.36 6.04 11.92
C CYS A 110 -1.53 7.36 12.66
N ALA A 111 -2.72 7.63 13.15
CA ALA A 111 -3.11 8.80 13.92
C ALA A 111 -2.98 8.60 15.44
N GLY A 112 -2.32 7.52 15.88
CA GLY A 112 -2.16 7.17 17.29
C GLY A 112 -1.10 8.02 17.99
N ASP A 113 -0.05 8.38 17.25
CA ASP A 113 1.00 9.31 17.68
C ASP A 113 1.72 9.88 16.45
N ASP A 114 2.40 11.02 16.61
CA ASP A 114 3.07 11.73 15.52
C ASP A 114 4.33 11.03 14.99
N THR A 115 4.88 10.08 15.77
CA THR A 115 6.09 9.34 15.42
C THR A 115 5.78 8.06 14.64
N CYS A 116 4.54 7.55 14.71
CA CYS A 116 4.14 6.33 14.03
C CYS A 116 4.22 6.48 12.51
N ARG A 117 5.05 5.63 11.90
CA ARG A 117 5.23 5.57 10.44
C ARG A 117 4.48 4.39 9.80
N VAL A 118 3.65 3.69 10.57
CA VAL A 118 2.88 2.52 10.11
C VAL A 118 1.62 2.97 9.38
N GLU A 119 1.33 2.35 8.22
CA GLU A 119 0.09 2.62 7.48
C GLU A 119 -1.12 2.17 8.31
N PRO A 120 -2.16 3.02 8.47
CA PRO A 120 -3.32 2.66 9.23
C PRO A 120 -4.15 1.60 8.51
N SER A 121 -4.72 0.68 9.28
CA SER A 121 -5.57 -0.41 8.81
C SER A 121 -6.91 -0.50 9.54
N PHE A 122 -7.06 0.26 10.62
CA PHE A 122 -8.21 0.26 11.52
C PHE A 122 -8.86 1.65 11.59
N GLY A 123 -10.13 1.69 11.96
CA GLY A 123 -10.94 2.89 12.10
C GLY A 123 -12.29 2.55 12.73
N GLU A 124 -13.20 3.50 12.74
CA GLU A 124 -14.43 3.43 13.55
C GLU A 124 -15.44 2.40 13.03
N ALA A 125 -15.51 2.20 11.71
CA ALA A 125 -16.46 1.27 11.10
C ALA A 125 -15.92 0.68 9.79
N ARG A 126 -16.56 -0.40 9.33
CA ARG A 126 -16.33 -0.95 7.99
C ARG A 126 -16.63 0.13 6.93
N GLY A 127 -15.72 0.33 5.98
CA GLY A 127 -15.80 1.39 4.97
C GLY A 127 -15.25 2.76 5.39
N ALA A 128 -15.13 3.03 6.69
CA ALA A 128 -14.61 4.30 7.19
C ALA A 128 -13.12 4.52 6.85
N ALA A 129 -12.65 5.75 7.05
CA ALA A 129 -11.24 6.09 6.88
C ALA A 129 -10.37 5.25 7.82
N ARG A 130 -9.25 4.73 7.30
CA ARG A 130 -8.23 4.06 8.11
C ARG A 130 -7.45 5.13 8.84
N THR A 131 -7.55 5.15 10.15
CA THR A 131 -6.92 6.15 11.01
C THR A 131 -5.83 5.54 11.89
N HIS A 132 -5.95 4.27 12.33
CA HIS A 132 -5.02 3.67 13.28
C HIS A 132 -4.37 2.39 12.75
N CYS A 133 -3.15 2.11 13.21
CA CYS A 133 -2.44 0.86 12.95
C CYS A 133 -2.84 -0.20 13.97
N VAL A 134 -2.31 -1.42 13.83
CA VAL A 134 -2.61 -2.53 14.76
C VAL A 134 -2.18 -2.26 16.20
N HIS A 135 -1.13 -1.45 16.39
CA HIS A 135 -0.59 -1.13 17.72
C HIS A 135 -1.33 0.02 18.41
N HIS A 136 -1.97 0.90 17.65
CA HIS A 136 -2.66 2.08 18.20
C HIS A 136 -4.18 2.04 17.99
N LYS A 137 -4.73 0.90 17.58
CA LYS A 137 -6.18 0.75 17.49
C LYS A 137 -6.77 0.66 18.91
N THR A 138 -7.96 1.20 19.09
CA THR A 138 -8.76 0.92 20.29
C THR A 138 -9.47 -0.43 20.17
N GLN A 139 -10.18 -0.85 21.22
CA GLN A 139 -10.99 -2.08 21.19
C GLN A 139 -12.17 -1.96 20.22
N GLU A 140 -12.81 -0.77 20.19
CA GLU A 140 -13.93 -0.45 19.29
C GLU A 140 -13.51 -0.37 17.81
N MET A 141 -12.24 -0.05 17.53
CA MET A 141 -11.78 0.10 16.17
C MET A 141 -11.70 -1.23 15.42
N VAL A 142 -12.35 -1.24 14.27
CA VAL A 142 -12.42 -2.38 13.36
C VAL A 142 -11.54 -2.17 12.14
N ARG A 143 -11.22 -3.26 11.45
CA ARG A 143 -10.59 -3.17 10.14
C ARG A 143 -11.58 -2.50 9.19
N THR A 144 -11.21 -1.42 8.51
CA THR A 144 -12.18 -0.69 7.68
C THR A 144 -12.19 -1.15 6.22
N ARG A 145 -11.12 -1.78 5.73
CA ARG A 145 -10.96 -2.23 4.33
C ARG A 145 -10.18 -3.54 4.20
N GLY A 146 -10.37 -4.21 3.06
CA GLY A 146 -9.70 -5.46 2.70
C GLY A 146 -10.66 -6.65 2.73
N PRO A 147 -10.15 -7.89 2.66
CA PRO A 147 -10.99 -9.07 2.81
C PRO A 147 -11.54 -9.10 4.23
N PHE A 148 -12.85 -9.27 4.34
CA PHE A 148 -13.57 -9.46 5.60
C PHE A 148 -13.91 -10.93 5.78
N CYS A 149 -14.13 -11.33 7.02
CA CYS A 149 -14.59 -12.67 7.34
C CYS A 149 -15.98 -12.90 6.72
N ALA A 150 -16.19 -14.06 6.10
CA ALA A 150 -17.46 -14.49 5.54
C ALA A 150 -18.35 -15.26 6.54
N GLY A 151 -18.13 -15.05 7.85
CA GLY A 151 -18.86 -15.77 8.90
C GLY A 151 -20.20 -15.11 9.24
N ASP A 152 -20.20 -13.78 9.28
CA ASP A 152 -21.38 -12.93 9.46
C ASP A 152 -21.06 -11.53 8.93
N ASP A 153 -22.10 -10.74 8.64
CA ASP A 153 -21.96 -9.40 8.03
C ASP A 153 -21.37 -8.34 8.96
N THR A 154 -21.41 -8.58 10.27
CA THR A 154 -20.86 -7.68 11.30
C THR A 154 -19.37 -7.93 11.54
N CYS A 155 -18.85 -9.08 11.08
CA CYS A 155 -17.47 -9.48 11.32
C CYS A 155 -16.47 -8.68 10.49
N SER A 156 -15.91 -7.65 11.11
CA SER A 156 -14.87 -6.83 10.51
C SER A 156 -13.45 -7.37 10.73
N LYS A 157 -13.30 -8.67 10.99
CA LYS A 157 -11.99 -9.31 11.16
C LYS A 157 -11.39 -9.72 9.82
N ARG A 158 -10.06 -9.70 9.75
CA ARG A 158 -9.33 -10.26 8.59
C ARG A 158 -9.49 -11.79 8.60
N PRO A 159 -9.91 -12.40 7.48
CA PRO A 159 -9.95 -13.84 7.38
C PRO A 159 -8.53 -14.41 7.33
N ARG A 160 -8.38 -15.60 7.92
CA ARG A 160 -7.12 -16.36 8.02
C ARG A 160 -7.29 -17.85 7.68
N PHE A 161 -8.52 -18.36 7.75
CA PHE A 161 -8.83 -19.77 7.58
C PHE A 161 -9.59 -20.03 6.28
N ALA A 162 -9.33 -21.19 5.67
CA ALA A 162 -10.03 -21.72 4.50
C ALA A 162 -10.14 -23.26 4.61
N ASP A 163 -10.86 -23.88 3.69
CA ASP A 163 -11.13 -25.32 3.69
C ASP A 163 -9.87 -26.11 3.31
N ALA A 164 -9.05 -25.59 2.40
CA ALA A 164 -7.81 -26.20 1.96
C ALA A 164 -6.62 -25.22 1.91
N THR A 165 -5.41 -25.76 2.00
CA THR A 165 -4.17 -25.00 1.79
C THR A 165 -4.09 -24.48 0.34
N GLY A 166 -3.69 -23.22 0.18
CA GLY A 166 -3.63 -22.57 -1.14
C GLY A 166 -4.89 -21.79 -1.53
N GLU A 167 -6.01 -21.99 -0.84
CA GLU A 167 -7.21 -21.19 -1.03
C GLU A 167 -7.09 -19.77 -0.44
N ARG A 168 -7.93 -18.85 -0.92
CA ARG A 168 -8.05 -17.52 -0.31
C ARG A 168 -8.73 -17.66 1.05
N PRO A 169 -8.19 -17.04 2.12
CA PRO A 169 -8.80 -17.12 3.45
C PRO A 169 -10.20 -16.50 3.42
N LYS A 170 -11.20 -17.22 3.93
CA LYS A 170 -12.61 -16.81 3.99
C LYS A 170 -13.07 -16.51 5.43
N TYR A 171 -12.53 -17.23 6.42
CA TYR A 171 -13.03 -17.18 7.79
C TYR A 171 -11.97 -16.67 8.78
N CYS A 172 -12.42 -16.00 9.84
CA CYS A 172 -11.56 -15.61 10.96
C CYS A 172 -11.52 -16.74 12.01
N ASP A 173 -10.67 -16.61 13.02
CA ASP A 173 -10.49 -17.64 14.04
C ASP A 173 -11.79 -17.97 14.82
N LYS A 174 -12.69 -17.00 14.95
CA LYS A 174 -14.01 -17.21 15.59
C LYS A 174 -15.03 -17.90 14.68
N HIS A 175 -14.86 -17.83 13.36
CA HIS A 175 -15.83 -18.34 12.38
C HIS A 175 -15.26 -19.48 11.53
N LYS A 176 -14.13 -20.05 11.94
CA LYS A 176 -13.58 -21.23 11.28
C LYS A 176 -14.46 -22.44 11.63
N GLY A 177 -14.81 -23.22 10.62
CA GLY A 177 -15.45 -24.52 10.80
C GLY A 177 -14.45 -25.60 11.23
N PRO A 178 -14.94 -26.76 11.70
CA PRO A 178 -14.10 -27.93 11.95
C PRO A 178 -13.32 -28.31 10.68
N GLY A 179 -12.04 -28.63 10.82
CA GLY A 179 -11.18 -29.02 9.70
C GLY A 179 -10.60 -27.88 8.86
N MET A 180 -11.05 -26.63 9.04
CA MET A 180 -10.45 -25.50 8.34
C MET A 180 -9.03 -25.19 8.81
N VAL A 181 -8.15 -24.86 7.86
CA VAL A 181 -6.72 -24.64 8.10
C VAL A 181 -6.36 -23.15 8.00
N ASN A 182 -5.39 -22.70 8.78
CA ASN A 182 -4.84 -21.35 8.66
C ASN A 182 -3.97 -21.27 7.39
N VAL A 183 -4.42 -20.50 6.40
CA VAL A 183 -3.75 -20.39 5.08
C VAL A 183 -2.89 -19.13 4.94
N VAL A 184 -2.84 -18.28 5.97
CA VAL A 184 -2.01 -17.07 5.96
C VAL A 184 -0.68 -17.24 6.70
N ASP A 185 -0.61 -18.15 7.67
CA ASP A 185 0.66 -18.58 8.26
C ASP A 185 1.34 -19.59 7.34
N LYS A 186 2.13 -19.10 6.38
CA LYS A 186 3.11 -19.96 5.73
C LYS A 186 4.20 -20.26 6.76
N PRO A 187 4.57 -21.53 7.02
CA PRO A 187 5.77 -21.81 7.80
C PRO A 187 6.93 -21.09 7.12
N ARG A 188 7.64 -20.24 7.87
CA ARG A 188 8.91 -19.68 7.39
C ARG A 188 9.79 -20.86 7.06
N ALA A 189 10.02 -21.14 5.78
CA ALA A 189 11.08 -22.02 5.37
C ALA A 189 12.34 -21.48 6.06
N ARG A 190 12.91 -22.26 6.99
CA ARG A 190 14.22 -21.96 7.53
C ARG A 190 15.12 -21.84 6.29
N ARG A 191 15.56 -20.63 5.98
CA ARG A 191 16.68 -20.41 5.06
C ARG A 191 17.83 -21.18 5.70
N LYS A 192 18.08 -22.38 5.21
CA LYS A 192 19.37 -23.05 5.37
C LYS A 192 20.31 -22.43 4.36
#